data_AF-A0A3D5Q7R4-F1
#
_entry.id   AF-A0A3D5Q7R4-F1
#
_cell.length_a   1.000
_cell.length_b   1.000
_cell.length_c   1.000
_cell.angle_alpha   90.00
_cell.angle_beta   90.00
_cell.angle_gamma   90.00
#
_symmetry.space_group_name_H-M   'P 1'
#
loop_
_entity.id
_entity.type
_entity.pdbx_description
1 polymer ?
#
loop_
_entity_poly.entity_id
_entity_poly.type
_entity_poly.pdbx_seq_one_letter_code
_entity_poly.pdbx_strand_id
1 'polypeptide(L)' 'LLSLPVLRLLSLQPGVLALVADAGLAELWSRAVLQGQDWPLLQRAGLCKGRKEGEDRLRAMVAALGDLSSSAN' A
#
# COMPACT_ATOMS: atom_id res chain seq x y z
N LEU A 1 -2.25 -2.53 -13.49
CA LEU A 1 -2.62 -3.39 -12.35
C LEU A 1 -1.45 -3.40 -11.38
N LEU A 2 -1.69 -3.00 -10.13
CA LEU A 2 -0.72 -3.22 -9.07
C LEU A 2 -0.79 -4.71 -8.68
N SER A 3 0.32 -5.45 -8.72
CA SER A 3 0.30 -6.88 -8.45
C SER A 3 0.32 -7.14 -6.94
N LEU A 4 -0.80 -7.64 -6.40
CA LEU A 4 -0.92 -8.05 -5.00
C LEU A 4 0.23 -8.93 -4.49
N PRO A 5 0.73 -9.92 -5.27
CA PRO A 5 1.88 -10.72 -4.85
C PRO A 5 3.14 -9.88 -4.59
N VAL A 6 3.41 -8.87 -5.42
CA VAL A 6 4.60 -8.00 -5.25
C VAL A 6 4.47 -7.14 -4.01
N LEU A 7 3.29 -6.58 -3.75
CA LEU A 7 3.05 -5.78 -2.55
C LEU A 7 3.19 -6.60 -1.26
N ARG A 8 2.79 -7.87 -1.29
CA ARG A 8 3.00 -8.80 -0.16
C ARG A 8 4.49 -9.08 0.07
N LEU A 9 5.26 -9.30 -1.00
CA LEU A 9 6.72 -9.46 -0.88
C LEU A 9 7.40 -8.19 -0.36
N LEU A 10 6.97 -7.02 -0.83
CA LEU A 10 7.44 -5.73 -0.31
C LEU A 10 7.12 -5.56 1.17
N SER A 11 5.97 -6.04 1.64
CA SER A 11 5.58 -5.97 3.05
C SER A 11 6.51 -6.77 3.98
N LEU A 12 7.28 -7.72 3.43
CA LEU A 12 8.27 -8.49 4.18
C LEU A 12 9.62 -7.77 4.31
N GLN A 13 9.84 -6.69 3.54
CA GLN A 13 11.10 -5.95 3.62
C GLN A 13 11.14 -5.13 4.91
N PRO A 14 12.30 -5.10 5.60
CA PRO A 14 12.49 -4.27 6.79
C PRO A 14 12.11 -2.81 6.54
N GLY A 15 11.39 -2.20 7.47
CA GLY A 15 11.00 -0.80 7.40
C GLY A 15 9.80 -0.46 6.50
N VAL A 16 9.38 -1.35 5.58
CA VAL A 16 8.26 -1.04 4.68
C VAL A 16 6.96 -0.80 5.45
N LEU A 17 6.61 -1.66 6.41
CA LEU A 17 5.39 -1.46 7.19
C LEU A 17 5.45 -0.21 8.08
N ALA A 18 6.64 0.19 8.55
CA ALA A 18 6.82 1.43 9.29
C ALA A 18 6.56 2.65 8.38
N LEU A 19 7.15 2.66 7.19
CA LEU A 19 6.94 3.72 6.20
C LEU A 19 5.46 3.81 5.75
N VAL A 20 4.80 2.67 5.59
CA VAL A 20 3.35 2.61 5.29
C VAL A 20 2.51 3.20 6.42
N ALA A 21 2.90 2.95 7.68
CA ALA A 21 2.23 3.51 8.84
C ALA A 21 2.43 5.02 8.94
N ASP A 22 3.66 5.50 8.73
CA ASP A 22 3.99 6.94 8.71
C ASP A 22 3.24 7.69 7.61
N ALA A 23 3.00 7.04 6.46
CA ALA A 23 2.18 7.58 5.38
C ALA A 23 0.66 7.56 5.66
N GLY A 24 0.22 7.05 6.82
CA GLY A 24 -1.20 6.94 7.17
C GLY A 24 -1.96 5.89 6.35
N LEU A 25 -1.25 4.93 5.75
CA LEU A 25 -1.82 3.90 4.87
C LEU A 25 -1.89 2.51 5.52
N ALA A 26 -1.53 2.36 6.79
CA ALA A 26 -1.47 1.08 7.48
C ALA A 26 -2.74 0.22 7.31
N GLU A 27 -3.92 0.81 7.52
CA GLU A 27 -5.17 0.05 7.44
C GLU A 27 -5.55 -0.31 6.00
N LEU A 28 -5.40 0.63 5.06
CA LEU A 28 -5.62 0.36 3.63
C LEU A 28 -4.67 -0.71 3.13
N TRP A 29 -3.38 -0.63 3.49
CA TRP A 29 -2.37 -1.60 3.11
C TRP A 29 -2.65 -2.98 3.72
N SER A 30 -2.89 -3.07 5.03
CA SER A 30 -3.18 -4.34 5.68
C SER A 30 -4.39 -5.04 5.04
N ARG A 31 -5.49 -4.33 4.84
CA ARG A 31 -6.74 -4.93 4.36
C ARG A 31 -6.68 -5.23 2.86
N ALA A 32 -6.15 -4.33 2.04
CA ALA A 32 -6.03 -4.57 0.60
C ALA A 32 -4.92 -5.57 0.26
N VAL A 33 -3.72 -5.41 0.84
CA VAL A 33 -2.51 -6.15 0.45
C VAL A 33 -2.39 -7.46 1.21
N LEU A 34 -2.41 -7.42 2.54
CA LEU A 34 -2.16 -8.61 3.36
C LEU A 34 -3.39 -9.52 3.41
N GLN A 35 -4.57 -8.94 3.67
CA GLN A 35 -5.81 -9.69 3.81
C GLN A 35 -6.54 -9.93 2.47
N GLY A 36 -6.19 -9.19 1.41
CA GLY A 36 -6.82 -9.35 0.10
C GLY A 36 -8.30 -8.98 0.06
N GLN A 37 -8.74 -8.04 0.90
CA GLN A 37 -10.14 -7.60 0.93
C GLN A 37 -10.55 -6.91 -0.37
N ASP A 38 -11.80 -7.12 -0.74
CA ASP A 38 -12.38 -6.52 -1.93
C ASP A 38 -12.56 -5.00 -1.80
N TRP A 39 -12.31 -4.30 -2.90
CA TRP A 39 -12.41 -2.84 -2.98
C TRP A 39 -13.75 -2.24 -2.53
N PRO A 40 -14.92 -2.84 -2.84
CA PRO A 40 -16.19 -2.33 -2.32
C PRO A 40 -16.27 -2.34 -0.78
N LEU A 41 -15.66 -3.33 -0.12
CA LEU A 41 -15.61 -3.38 1.35
C LEU A 41 -14.68 -2.31 1.91
N LEU A 42 -13.53 -2.11 1.28
CA LEU A 42 -12.58 -1.05 1.67
C LEU A 42 -13.18 0.35 1.50
N GLN A 43 -13.94 0.55 0.42
CA GLN A 43 -14.65 1.81 0.17
C GLN A 43 -15.74 2.06 1.22
N ARG A 44 -16.54 1.04 1.56
CA ARG A 44 -17.55 1.15 2.63
C ARG A 44 -16.94 1.40 4.00
N ALA A 45 -15.72 0.92 4.24
CA ALA A 45 -14.95 1.21 5.44
C ALA A 45 -14.30 2.61 5.44
N GLY A 46 -14.47 3.41 4.39
CA GLY A 46 -13.90 4.76 4.29
C GLY A 46 -12.40 4.80 4.01
N LEU A 47 -11.78 3.67 3.67
CA LEU A 47 -10.34 3.57 3.45
C LEU A 47 -9.91 4.11 2.08
N CYS A 48 -10.83 4.09 1.12
CA CYS A 48 -10.64 4.63 -0.22
C CYS A 48 -11.98 5.14 -0.78
N LYS A 49 -11.92 5.96 -1.83
CA LYS A 49 -13.11 6.43 -2.58
C LYS A 49 -13.58 5.42 -3.65
N GLY A 50 -12.82 4.34 -3.81
CA GLY A 50 -13.05 3.29 -4.79
C GLY A 50 -11.73 2.67 -5.22
N ARG A 51 -11.80 1.61 -6.03
CA ARG A 51 -10.63 0.83 -6.47
C ARG A 51 -9.52 1.69 -7.06
N LYS A 52 -9.85 2.61 -7.97
CA LYS A 52 -8.85 3.44 -8.66
C LYS A 52 -8.05 4.30 -7.68
N GLU A 53 -8.73 5.06 -6.82
CA GLU A 53 -8.07 5.94 -5.85
C GLU A 53 -7.26 5.14 -4.81
N GLY A 54 -7.77 3.98 -4.38
CA GLY A 54 -7.03 3.08 -3.49
C GLY A 54 -5.76 2.52 -4.13
N GLU A 55 -5.85 2.01 -5.37
CA GLU A 55 -4.66 1.55 -6.11
C GLU A 55 -3.67 2.69 -6.40
N ASP A 56 -4.15 3.90 -6.69
CA ASP A 56 -3.32 5.07 -6.95
C ASP A 56 -2.53 5.46 -5.69
N ARG A 57 -3.13 5.39 -4.48
CA ARG A 57 -2.44 5.60 -3.20
C ARG A 57 -1.39 4.53 -2.89
N LEU A 58 -1.72 3.26 -3.12
CA LEU A 58 -0.74 2.17 -2.95
C LEU A 58 0.43 2.32 -3.92
N ARG A 59 0.19 2.76 -5.16
CA ARG A 59 1.24 3.05 -6.15
C ARG A 59 2.14 4.21 -5.72
N ALA A 60 1.55 5.30 -5.24
CA ALA A 60 2.31 6.43 -4.72
C ALA A 60 3.22 6.02 -3.55
N MET A 61 2.72 5.17 -2.66
CA MET A 61 3.53 4.62 -1.56
C MET A 61 4.73 3.81 -2.06
N VAL A 62 4.50 2.89 -3.01
CA VAL A 62 5.58 2.07 -3.58
C VAL A 62 6.61 2.91 -4.33
N ALA A 63 6.17 3.95 -5.03
CA ALA A 63 7.09 4.89 -5.69
C ALA A 63 7.96 5.63 -4.67
N ALA A 64 7.37 6.14 -3.59
CA ALA A 64 8.11 6.80 -2.51
C ALA A 64 9.16 5.88 -1.84
N LEU A 65 8.87 4.58 -1.71
CA LEU A 65 9.84 3.58 -1.22
C LEU A 65 11.04 3.45 -2.18
N GLY A 66 10.79 3.47 -3.49
CA GLY A 66 11.84 3.43 -4.51
C GLY A 66 12.74 4.66 -4.48
N ASP A 67 12.16 5.85 -4.35
CA ASP A 67 12.92 7.11 -4.32
C ASP A 67 13.80 7.24 -3.07
N LEU A 68 13.33 6.74 -1.93
CA LEU A 68 14.11 6.66 -0.68
C LEU A 68 15.31 5.69 -0.81
N SER A 69 15.15 4.59 -1.57
CA SER A 69 16.26 3.67 -1.84
C SER A 69 17.31 4.25 -2.79
N SER A 70 16.92 5.20 -3.65
CA SER A 70 17.84 5.88 -4.58
C SER A 70 18.66 7.00 -3.91
N SER A 71 18.16 7.57 -2.81
CA SER A 71 18.85 8.64 -2.07
C SER A 71 19.80 8.15 -0.97
N ALA A 72 19.86 6.83 -0.74
CA ALA A 72 20.68 6.21 0.31
C ALA A 72 21.98 5.57 -0.22
N ASN A 73 22.39 5.86 -1.47
CA ASN A 73 23.57 5.29 -2.12
C ASN A 73 24.54 6.36 -2.62
#